data_AF-J6DIG2-F1
#
_entry.id   AF-J6DIG2-F1
#
_cell.length_a   1.000
_cell.length_b   1.000
_cell.length_c   1.000
_cell.angle_alpha   90.00
_cell.angle_beta   90.00
_cell.angle_gamma   90.00
#
_symmetry.space_group_name_H-M   'P 1'
#
loop_
_entity.id
_entity.type
_entity.pdbx_description
1 polymer ?
#
loop_
_entity_poly.entity_id
_entity_poly.type
_entity_poly.pdbx_seq_one_letter_code
_entity_poly.pdbx_strand_id
1 'polypeptide(L)'
;MASAALPDDWRSAGVAITCGYETSSTDPYTKVVGDFDGMGISCGALQWNIGMKSLQPMVKAVGKTRVQTLMPTHGAKMWEACAGTVKDGLTIVRGWQSKKKLLKDALAELMALMGSLEMRAEQDKKIGVKADTALTMATAWAKGRDNTAPSKRLYCWFFDLATQNGSLEGQTPKKVADFMSFNTPDKVDDLICDYLAGLKGSSGHVKDAHKNAVLWRDSSDERLELLCLTYLRSATANPTWRHVVINRKGTIAVGKGWVNSGEHNFSKEGL
;
A
#
# COMPACT_ATOMS: atom_id res chain seq x y z
N MET A 1 -4.36 8.00 29.63
CA MET A 1 -5.50 8.23 28.73
C MET A 1 -5.70 6.96 27.91
N ALA A 2 -6.90 6.39 27.92
CA ALA A 2 -7.17 5.17 27.16
C ALA A 2 -7.00 5.46 25.67
N SER A 3 -6.20 4.64 24.97
CA SER A 3 -6.13 4.67 23.50
C SER A 3 -7.53 4.38 22.97
N ALA A 4 -8.10 5.30 22.18
CA ALA A 4 -9.32 4.99 21.46
C ALA A 4 -9.06 3.73 20.61
N ALA A 5 -9.88 2.70 20.78
CA ALA A 5 -9.78 1.51 19.96
C ALA A 5 -10.05 1.90 18.49
N LEU A 6 -9.26 1.35 17.56
CA LEU A 6 -9.49 1.55 16.13
C LEU A 6 -10.87 0.99 15.77
N PRO A 7 -11.76 1.75 15.12
CA PRO A 7 -12.99 1.17 14.58
C PRO A 7 -12.65 0.05 13.58
N ASP A 8 -13.33 -1.09 13.68
CA ASP A 8 -13.02 -2.29 12.88
C ASP A 8 -13.10 -2.04 11.36
N ASP A 9 -13.96 -1.12 10.93
CA ASP A 9 -14.14 -0.75 9.53
C ASP A 9 -12.99 0.09 8.96
N TRP A 10 -12.15 0.70 9.82
CA TRP A 10 -10.98 1.47 9.37
C TRP A 10 -9.88 0.58 8.87
N ARG A 11 -9.55 -0.48 9.62
CA ARG A 11 -8.54 -1.46 9.19
C ARG A 11 -8.94 -2.10 7.87
N SER A 12 -10.20 -2.52 7.75
CA SER A 12 -10.74 -3.11 6.53
C SER A 12 -10.63 -2.15 5.33
N ALA A 13 -10.97 -0.87 5.53
CA ALA A 13 -10.79 0.16 4.49
C ALA A 13 -9.32 0.38 4.12
N GLY A 14 -8.42 0.48 5.11
CA GLY A 14 -6.99 0.64 4.87
C GLY A 14 -6.40 -0.50 4.03
N VAL A 15 -6.78 -1.74 4.34
CA VAL A 15 -6.42 -2.92 3.55
C VAL A 15 -7.02 -2.85 2.15
N ALA A 16 -8.33 -2.65 2.02
CA ALA A 16 -9.02 -2.62 0.73
C ALA A 16 -8.42 -1.58 -0.23
N ILE A 17 -8.20 -0.35 0.26
CA ILE A 17 -7.63 0.76 -0.51
C ILE A 17 -6.18 0.48 -0.90
N THR A 18 -5.33 0.15 0.08
CA THR A 18 -3.88 -0.03 -0.14
C THR A 18 -3.60 -1.22 -1.05
N CYS A 19 -4.35 -2.31 -0.89
CA CYS A 19 -4.18 -3.50 -1.70
C CYS A 19 -4.86 -3.34 -3.07
N GLY A 20 -5.98 -2.59 -3.15
CA GLY A 20 -6.81 -2.46 -4.35
C GLY A 20 -6.13 -1.84 -5.55
N TYR A 21 -5.11 -0.99 -5.35
CA TYR A 21 -4.32 -0.42 -6.46
C TYR A 21 -3.51 -1.45 -7.26
N GLU A 22 -3.21 -2.58 -6.62
CA GLU A 22 -2.27 -3.56 -7.17
C GLU A 22 -2.99 -4.66 -7.95
N THR A 23 -4.33 -4.72 -7.96
CA THR A 23 -5.05 -5.94 -8.36
C THR A 23 -6.45 -5.71 -8.89
N SER A 24 -6.83 -6.50 -9.90
CA SER A 24 -8.22 -6.71 -10.33
C SER A 24 -8.92 -7.86 -9.59
N SER A 25 -8.25 -8.48 -8.59
CA SER A 25 -8.80 -9.57 -7.77
C SER A 25 -9.73 -9.02 -6.68
N THR A 26 -10.84 -9.71 -6.44
CA THR A 26 -11.79 -9.35 -5.38
C THR A 26 -11.30 -9.74 -3.97
N ASP A 27 -10.33 -10.64 -3.86
CA ASP A 27 -9.75 -11.03 -2.57
C ASP A 27 -8.23 -10.73 -2.52
N PRO A 28 -7.79 -9.75 -1.69
CA PRO A 28 -6.39 -9.39 -1.58
C PRO A 28 -5.56 -10.46 -0.86
N TYR A 29 -6.14 -11.27 0.03
CA TYR A 29 -5.38 -12.25 0.83
C TYR A 29 -4.84 -13.40 -0.01
N THR A 30 -5.48 -13.73 -1.13
CA THR A 30 -5.07 -14.84 -2.00
C THR A 30 -4.20 -14.38 -3.16
N LYS A 31 -3.89 -13.09 -3.27
CA LYS A 31 -3.12 -12.59 -4.42
C LYS A 31 -1.72 -13.16 -4.42
N VAL A 32 -1.26 -13.61 -5.59
CA VAL A 32 0.10 -14.11 -5.78
C VAL A 32 0.61 -13.64 -7.14
N VAL A 33 1.84 -13.13 -7.19
CA VAL A 33 2.54 -12.75 -8.41
C VAL A 33 3.99 -13.25 -8.39
N GLY A 34 4.58 -13.43 -9.57
CA GLY A 34 5.97 -13.88 -9.74
C GLY A 34 7.02 -12.77 -9.54
N ASP A 35 8.24 -13.01 -10.01
CA ASP A 35 9.45 -12.23 -9.72
C ASP A 35 9.59 -10.98 -10.59
N PHE A 36 8.64 -10.04 -10.48
CA PHE A 36 8.67 -8.82 -11.29
C PHE A 36 9.74 -7.81 -10.81
N ASP A 37 10.02 -7.78 -9.51
CA ASP A 37 10.87 -6.80 -8.81
C ASP A 37 12.16 -7.38 -8.19
N GLY A 38 12.43 -8.67 -8.40
CA GLY A 38 13.61 -9.34 -7.84
C GLY A 38 13.37 -10.00 -6.47
N MET A 39 12.15 -9.93 -5.92
CA MET A 39 11.79 -10.49 -4.61
C MET A 39 11.36 -11.97 -4.64
N GLY A 40 11.40 -12.60 -5.83
CA GLY A 40 11.09 -14.01 -6.04
C GLY A 40 9.59 -14.24 -6.26
N ILE A 41 8.78 -14.11 -5.22
CA ILE A 41 7.32 -14.15 -5.28
C ILE A 41 6.75 -13.13 -4.32
N SER A 42 5.60 -12.55 -4.65
CA SER A 42 4.89 -11.60 -3.79
C SER A 42 3.46 -12.09 -3.57
N CYS A 43 3.12 -12.30 -2.30
CA CYS A 43 1.92 -13.04 -1.88
C CYS A 43 1.08 -12.24 -0.88
N GLY A 44 -0.23 -12.42 -0.93
CA GLY A 44 -1.19 -11.89 0.03
C GLY A 44 -1.41 -10.38 -0.04
N ALA A 45 -2.15 -9.88 0.95
CA ALA A 45 -2.71 -8.54 0.94
C ALA A 45 -1.61 -7.47 0.78
N LEU A 46 -0.55 -7.58 1.58
CA LEU A 46 0.57 -6.61 1.57
C LEU A 46 1.79 -7.10 0.79
N GLN A 47 1.62 -8.07 -0.13
CA GLN A 47 2.68 -8.54 -1.04
C GLN A 47 3.94 -9.05 -0.33
N TRP A 48 3.72 -9.92 0.67
CA TRP A 48 4.77 -10.61 1.42
C TRP A 48 5.65 -11.45 0.50
N ASN A 49 6.96 -11.40 0.70
CA ASN A 49 7.91 -11.97 -0.25
C ASN A 49 9.13 -12.61 0.43
N ILE A 50 9.86 -13.42 -0.33
CA ILE A 50 11.06 -14.12 0.14
C ILE A 50 12.25 -13.16 0.25
N GLY A 51 12.40 -12.25 -0.72
CA GLY A 51 13.53 -11.31 -0.82
C GLY A 51 13.71 -10.44 0.42
N MET A 52 12.60 -9.96 1.00
CA MET A 52 12.59 -9.16 2.23
C MET A 52 12.44 -10.00 3.50
N LYS A 53 12.46 -11.33 3.39
CA LYS A 53 12.22 -12.26 4.50
C LYS A 53 10.84 -12.11 5.17
N SER A 54 9.85 -11.52 4.50
CA SER A 54 8.56 -11.18 5.09
C SER A 54 7.54 -12.32 5.01
N LEU A 55 7.66 -13.21 4.03
CA LEU A 55 6.79 -14.38 3.86
C LEU A 55 7.19 -15.55 4.79
N GLN A 56 8.50 -15.78 4.96
CA GLN A 56 9.05 -16.89 5.73
C GLN A 56 8.47 -17.06 7.15
N PRO A 57 8.37 -16.01 8.00
CA PRO A 57 7.84 -16.19 9.35
C PRO A 57 6.38 -16.68 9.38
N MET A 58 5.55 -16.25 8.42
CA MET A 58 4.15 -16.68 8.37
C MET A 58 4.02 -18.13 7.92
N VAL A 59 4.78 -18.53 6.89
CA VAL A 59 4.80 -19.93 6.43
C VAL A 59 5.28 -20.87 7.54
N LYS A 60 6.30 -20.45 8.32
CA LYS A 60 6.75 -21.19 9.50
C LYS A 60 5.66 -21.34 10.55
N ALA A 61 4.90 -20.28 10.80
CA ALA A 61 3.81 -20.28 11.78
C ALA A 61 2.62 -21.16 11.34
N VAL A 62 2.29 -21.21 10.04
CA VAL A 62 1.29 -22.14 9.50
C VAL A 62 1.72 -23.60 9.67
N GLY A 63 3.03 -23.86 9.58
CA GLY A 63 3.62 -25.16 9.91
C GLY A 63 3.73 -26.12 8.72
N LYS A 64 4.79 -26.94 8.75
CA LYS A 64 5.21 -27.79 7.62
C LYS A 64 4.11 -28.69 7.08
N THR A 65 3.46 -29.45 7.96
CA THR A 65 2.41 -30.41 7.56
C THR A 65 1.30 -29.69 6.82
N ARG A 66 0.84 -28.55 7.34
CA ARG A 66 -0.24 -27.79 6.73
C ARG A 66 0.15 -27.20 5.38
N VAL A 67 1.36 -26.66 5.27
CA VAL A 67 1.93 -26.18 3.99
C VAL A 67 1.96 -27.30 2.96
N GLN A 68 2.42 -28.51 3.33
CA GLN A 68 2.47 -29.66 2.43
C GLN A 68 1.08 -30.17 2.04
N THR A 69 0.09 -30.07 2.92
CA THR A 69 -1.30 -30.41 2.60
C THR A 69 -1.93 -29.41 1.61
N LEU A 70 -1.68 -28.11 1.78
CA LEU A 70 -2.25 -27.06 0.94
C LEU A 70 -1.52 -26.90 -0.40
N MET A 71 -0.26 -27.32 -0.45
CA MET A 71 0.60 -27.29 -1.64
C MET A 71 1.14 -28.70 -1.92
N PRO A 72 0.32 -29.61 -2.48
CA PRO A 72 0.71 -31.02 -2.63
C PRO A 72 1.94 -31.24 -3.52
N THR A 73 2.17 -30.38 -4.51
CA THR A 73 3.31 -30.48 -5.43
C THR A 73 4.51 -29.68 -4.93
N HIS A 74 4.29 -28.43 -4.51
CA HIS A 74 5.36 -27.48 -4.20
C HIS A 74 5.63 -27.32 -2.70
N GLY A 75 4.78 -27.86 -1.83
CA GLY A 75 4.78 -27.56 -0.39
C GLY A 75 6.05 -27.97 0.35
N ALA A 76 6.68 -29.09 -0.03
CA ALA A 76 7.98 -29.47 0.52
C ALA A 76 9.06 -28.42 0.20
N LYS A 77 9.08 -27.93 -1.05
CA LYS A 77 9.99 -26.88 -1.51
C LYS A 77 9.62 -25.51 -0.96
N MET A 78 8.34 -25.20 -0.78
CA MET A 78 7.89 -23.98 -0.11
C MET A 78 8.37 -23.93 1.34
N TRP A 79 8.25 -25.04 2.06
CA TRP A 79 8.79 -25.15 3.41
C TRP A 79 10.31 -24.96 3.43
N GLU A 80 11.05 -25.61 2.53
CA GLU A 80 12.50 -25.42 2.39
C GLU A 80 12.87 -23.96 2.12
N ALA A 81 12.18 -23.31 1.16
CA ALA A 81 12.39 -21.92 0.80
C ALA A 81 12.15 -20.97 1.98
N CYS A 82 11.21 -21.30 2.85
CA CYS A 82 10.90 -20.49 4.01
C CYS A 82 11.72 -20.83 5.26
N ALA A 83 12.17 -22.08 5.41
CA ALA A 83 13.00 -22.55 6.50
C ALA A 83 14.45 -22.06 6.39
N GLY A 84 14.99 -22.05 5.17
CA GLY A 84 16.38 -21.73 4.86
C GLY A 84 16.71 -20.25 4.74
N THR A 85 17.77 -19.96 3.97
CA THR A 85 18.23 -18.59 3.71
C THR A 85 17.39 -17.91 2.64
N VAL A 86 17.43 -16.57 2.57
CA VAL A 86 16.78 -15.81 1.49
C VAL A 86 17.30 -16.23 0.12
N LYS A 87 18.62 -16.47 -0.02
CA LYS A 87 19.24 -16.88 -1.27
C LYS A 87 18.70 -18.22 -1.77
N ASP A 88 18.60 -19.21 -0.89
CA ASP A 88 18.10 -20.54 -1.23
C ASP A 88 16.61 -20.47 -1.54
N GLY A 89 15.84 -19.73 -0.73
CA GLY A 89 14.43 -19.51 -0.98
C GLY A 89 14.14 -18.84 -2.32
N LEU A 90 14.89 -17.79 -2.66
CA LEU A 90 14.79 -17.14 -3.97
C LEU A 90 15.10 -18.11 -5.11
N THR A 91 16.12 -18.95 -4.96
CA THR A 91 16.49 -19.96 -5.96
C THR A 91 15.35 -20.95 -6.17
N ILE A 92 14.74 -21.43 -5.10
CA ILE A 92 13.61 -22.37 -5.15
C ILE A 92 12.40 -21.74 -5.86
N VAL A 93 11.93 -20.58 -5.38
CA VAL A 93 10.66 -19.99 -5.89
C VAL A 93 10.80 -19.44 -7.31
N ARG A 94 12.02 -19.13 -7.77
CA ARG A 94 12.30 -18.80 -9.18
C ARG A 94 12.17 -20.01 -10.11
N GLY A 95 12.38 -21.21 -9.59
CA GLY A 95 12.17 -22.45 -10.34
C GLY A 95 10.70 -22.71 -10.70
N TRP A 96 9.75 -22.01 -10.06
CA TRP A 96 8.32 -22.13 -10.31
C TRP A 96 7.79 -21.19 -11.38
N GLN A 97 8.69 -20.58 -12.16
CA GLN A 97 8.36 -19.44 -12.99
C GLN A 97 8.95 -19.55 -14.40
N SER A 98 8.23 -19.00 -15.37
CA SER A 98 8.71 -18.76 -16.73
C SER A 98 8.49 -17.31 -17.09
N LYS A 99 9.54 -16.61 -17.54
CA LYS A 99 9.52 -15.17 -17.85
C LYS A 99 8.90 -14.33 -16.71
N LYS A 100 9.30 -14.62 -15.46
CA LYS A 100 8.81 -13.97 -14.22
C LYS A 100 7.31 -14.18 -13.91
N LYS A 101 6.64 -15.09 -14.62
CA LYS A 101 5.26 -15.49 -14.35
C LYS A 101 5.25 -16.87 -13.70
N LEU A 102 4.45 -17.04 -12.67
CA LEU A 102 4.28 -18.33 -12.01
C LEU A 102 3.64 -19.35 -12.95
N LEU A 103 4.15 -20.58 -12.87
CA LEU A 103 3.51 -21.74 -13.47
C LEU A 103 2.15 -21.98 -12.81
N LYS A 104 1.21 -22.55 -13.57
CA LYS A 104 -0.21 -22.62 -13.20
C LYS A 104 -0.44 -23.39 -11.89
N ASP A 105 0.28 -24.49 -11.70
CA ASP A 105 0.24 -25.33 -10.51
C ASP A 105 0.80 -24.60 -9.28
N ALA A 106 1.96 -23.97 -9.39
CA ALA A 106 2.55 -23.19 -8.31
C ALA A 106 1.66 -22.00 -7.92
N LEU A 107 1.07 -21.31 -8.91
CA LEU A 107 0.12 -20.23 -8.66
C LEU A 107 -1.10 -20.72 -7.87
N ALA A 108 -1.73 -21.81 -8.31
CA ALA A 108 -2.92 -22.35 -7.66
C ALA A 108 -2.64 -22.81 -6.21
N GLU A 109 -1.52 -23.50 -5.98
CA GLU A 109 -1.12 -23.96 -4.65
C GLU A 109 -0.75 -22.80 -3.72
N LEU A 110 -0.05 -21.77 -4.23
CA LEU A 110 0.24 -20.57 -3.45
C LEU A 110 -1.06 -19.83 -3.10
N MET A 111 -2.01 -19.69 -4.03
CA MET A 111 -3.32 -19.10 -3.73
C MET A 111 -4.09 -19.89 -2.67
N ALA A 112 -4.04 -21.22 -2.72
CA ALA A 112 -4.65 -22.10 -1.71
C ALA A 112 -4.00 -21.93 -0.33
N LEU A 113 -2.66 -21.88 -0.26
CA LEU A 113 -1.94 -21.59 0.98
C LEU A 113 -2.31 -20.19 1.52
N MET A 114 -2.23 -19.16 0.67
CA MET A 114 -2.49 -17.77 1.08
C MET A 114 -3.93 -17.53 1.52
N GLY A 115 -4.88 -18.28 0.94
CA GLY A 115 -6.30 -18.21 1.29
C GLY A 115 -6.73 -19.04 2.50
N SER A 116 -5.86 -19.89 3.05
CA SER A 116 -6.19 -20.75 4.20
C SER A 116 -6.48 -19.93 5.46
N LEU A 117 -7.32 -20.44 6.37
CA LEU A 117 -7.67 -19.76 7.62
C LEU A 117 -6.43 -19.42 8.45
N GLU A 118 -5.48 -20.33 8.53
CA GLU A 118 -4.25 -20.19 9.29
C GLU A 118 -3.33 -19.12 8.68
N MET A 119 -3.19 -19.11 7.36
CA MET A 119 -2.38 -18.10 6.67
C MET A 119 -3.04 -16.73 6.72
N ARG A 120 -4.36 -16.64 6.58
CA ARG A 120 -5.10 -15.37 6.78
C ARG A 120 -4.88 -14.82 8.18
N ALA A 121 -4.94 -15.67 9.21
CA ALA A 121 -4.66 -15.25 10.58
C ALA A 121 -3.23 -14.70 10.75
N GLU A 122 -2.22 -15.29 10.08
CA GLU A 122 -0.86 -14.75 10.09
C GLU A 122 -0.73 -13.43 9.31
N GLN A 123 -1.40 -13.31 8.15
CA GLN A 123 -1.49 -12.04 7.44
C GLN A 123 -2.15 -10.96 8.30
N ASP A 124 -3.21 -11.31 9.01
CA ASP A 124 -3.96 -10.41 9.89
C ASP A 124 -3.12 -9.89 11.06
N LYS A 125 -2.28 -10.75 11.67
CA LYS A 125 -1.32 -10.30 12.69
C LYS A 125 -0.38 -9.24 12.13
N LYS A 126 0.16 -9.45 10.93
CA LYS A 126 1.10 -8.51 10.31
C LYS A 126 0.42 -7.23 9.83
N ILE A 127 -0.80 -7.33 9.29
CA ILE A 127 -1.67 -6.20 8.96
C ILE A 127 -1.97 -5.39 10.22
N GLY A 128 -2.26 -6.04 11.34
CA GLY A 128 -2.50 -5.40 12.64
C GLY A 128 -1.35 -4.48 13.05
N VAL A 129 -0.09 -4.94 12.94
CA VAL A 129 1.09 -4.10 13.23
C VAL A 129 1.13 -2.83 12.36
N LYS A 130 0.76 -2.96 11.07
CA LYS A 130 0.68 -1.80 10.16
C LYS A 130 -0.49 -0.89 10.50
N ALA A 131 -1.64 -1.45 10.88
CA ALA A 131 -2.80 -0.71 11.34
C ALA A 131 -2.49 0.10 12.60
N ASP A 132 -1.81 -0.49 13.59
CA ASP A 132 -1.44 0.17 14.84
C ASP A 132 -0.43 1.30 14.59
N THR A 133 0.55 1.05 13.70
CA THR A 133 1.50 2.07 13.26
C THR A 133 0.76 3.24 12.59
N ALA A 134 -0.16 2.94 11.67
CA ALA A 134 -0.95 3.94 10.97
C ALA A 134 -1.82 4.77 11.92
N LEU A 135 -2.49 4.13 12.89
CA LEU A 135 -3.30 4.82 13.89
C LEU A 135 -2.43 5.72 14.77
N THR A 136 -1.25 5.24 15.19
CA THR A 136 -0.30 6.04 15.96
C THR A 136 0.11 7.30 15.19
N MET A 137 0.48 7.14 13.91
CA MET A 137 0.87 8.26 13.06
C MET A 137 -0.29 9.23 12.81
N ALA A 138 -1.49 8.72 12.50
CA ALA A 138 -2.68 9.54 12.28
C ALA A 138 -3.09 10.30 13.54
N THR A 139 -3.01 9.67 14.72
CA THR A 139 -3.31 10.30 16.01
C THR A 139 -2.31 11.40 16.33
N ALA A 140 -1.02 11.13 16.14
CA ALA A 140 0.03 12.14 16.33
C ALA A 140 -0.15 13.32 15.37
N TRP A 141 -0.50 13.04 14.10
CA TRP A 141 -0.80 14.08 13.11
C TRP A 141 -2.01 14.92 13.51
N ALA A 142 -3.12 14.28 13.90
CA ALA A 142 -4.32 14.96 14.37
C ALA A 142 -4.04 15.87 15.57
N LYS A 143 -3.29 15.38 16.57
CA LYS A 143 -2.87 16.18 17.71
C LYS A 143 -2.02 17.39 17.31
N GLY A 144 -1.14 17.22 16.32
CA GLY A 144 -0.34 18.34 15.80
C GLY A 144 -1.13 19.37 14.99
N ARG A 145 -2.42 19.11 14.72
CA ARG A 145 -3.40 20.06 14.17
C ARG A 145 -4.36 20.61 15.23
N ASP A 146 -4.07 20.38 16.51
CA ASP A 146 -4.97 20.67 17.63
C ASP A 146 -6.33 19.94 17.57
N ASN A 147 -6.41 18.86 16.79
CA ASN A 147 -7.58 17.97 16.77
C ASN A 147 -7.46 16.88 17.84
N THR A 148 -8.61 16.44 18.37
CA THR A 148 -8.67 15.44 19.43
C THR A 148 -8.59 14.00 18.92
N ALA A 149 -8.95 13.75 17.66
CA ALA A 149 -8.96 12.41 17.06
C ALA A 149 -8.60 12.45 15.56
N PRO A 150 -7.97 11.40 15.01
CA PRO A 150 -7.81 11.25 13.57
C PRO A 150 -9.15 11.00 12.87
N SER A 151 -9.20 11.23 11.56
CA SER A 151 -10.29 10.78 10.71
C SER A 151 -9.94 9.44 10.04
N LYS A 152 -10.96 8.76 9.49
CA LYS A 152 -10.76 7.53 8.69
C LYS A 152 -9.87 7.77 7.46
N ARG A 153 -10.02 8.94 6.81
CA ARG A 153 -9.22 9.35 5.66
C ARG A 153 -7.76 9.52 6.01
N LEU A 154 -7.49 10.25 7.10
CA LEU A 154 -6.14 10.43 7.62
C LEU A 154 -5.51 9.08 7.97
N TYR A 155 -6.26 8.20 8.65
CA TYR A 155 -5.82 6.84 8.94
C TYR A 155 -5.47 6.05 7.67
N CYS A 156 -6.36 6.01 6.66
CA CYS A 156 -6.12 5.25 5.42
C CYS A 156 -4.88 5.77 4.66
N TRP A 157 -4.67 7.09 4.67
CA TRP A 157 -3.48 7.70 4.10
C TRP A 157 -2.20 7.25 4.82
N PHE A 158 -2.22 7.25 6.16
CA PHE A 158 -1.11 6.75 6.98
C PHE A 158 -0.91 5.24 6.90
N PHE A 159 -1.97 4.48 6.67
CA PHE A 159 -1.90 3.03 6.45
C PHE A 159 -1.11 2.72 5.17
N ASP A 160 -1.41 3.41 4.08
CA ASP A 160 -0.65 3.29 2.84
C ASP A 160 0.79 3.79 3.03
N LEU A 161 1.02 4.86 3.80
CA LEU A 161 2.37 5.32 4.15
C LEU A 161 3.17 4.26 4.93
N ALA A 162 2.62 3.72 6.02
CA ALA A 162 3.26 2.71 6.86
C ALA A 162 3.54 1.40 6.09
N THR A 163 2.74 1.11 5.07
CA THR A 163 2.91 -0.05 4.19
C THR A 163 3.98 0.19 3.14
N GLN A 164 3.94 1.32 2.43
CA GLN A 164 4.76 1.56 1.24
C GLN A 164 6.08 2.29 1.51
N ASN A 165 6.08 3.26 2.42
CA ASN A 165 7.21 4.19 2.60
C ASN A 165 7.79 4.20 4.03
N GLY A 166 7.04 3.74 5.01
CA GLY A 166 7.46 3.61 6.41
C GLY A 166 7.48 4.90 7.22
N SER A 167 7.80 6.05 6.63
CA SER A 167 8.00 7.32 7.38
C SER A 167 7.52 8.57 6.64
N LEU A 168 7.33 9.65 7.40
CA LEU A 168 7.00 11.00 6.92
C LEU A 168 8.21 11.78 6.38
N GLU A 169 9.45 11.29 6.51
CA GLU A 169 10.67 11.99 6.06
C GLU A 169 10.73 13.46 6.48
N GLY A 170 10.41 13.72 7.76
CA GLY A 170 10.47 15.05 8.36
C GLY A 170 9.33 15.99 7.98
N GLN A 171 8.29 15.53 7.26
CA GLN A 171 7.05 16.30 7.09
C GLN A 171 6.27 16.37 8.42
N THR A 172 5.72 17.54 8.72
CA THR A 172 4.96 17.82 9.95
C THR A 172 3.70 18.62 9.63
N PRO A 173 2.67 18.63 10.51
CA PRO A 173 1.49 19.46 10.33
C PRO A 173 1.84 20.94 10.12
N LYS A 174 2.80 21.47 10.90
CA LYS A 174 3.29 22.84 10.75
C LYS A 174 3.89 23.10 9.36
N LYS A 175 4.74 22.21 8.83
CA LYS A 175 5.33 22.38 7.49
C LYS A 175 4.27 22.40 6.39
N VAL A 176 3.25 21.55 6.52
CA VAL A 176 2.11 21.54 5.59
C VAL A 176 1.34 22.86 5.69
N ALA A 177 0.99 23.30 6.90
CA ALA A 177 0.28 24.56 7.12
C ALA A 177 1.07 25.78 6.61
N ASP A 178 2.38 25.85 6.91
CA ASP A 178 3.27 26.91 6.45
C ASP A 178 3.33 26.94 4.90
N PHE A 179 3.43 25.78 4.25
CA PHE A 179 3.44 25.67 2.80
C PHE A 179 2.09 26.10 2.19
N MET A 180 0.97 25.68 2.77
CA MET A 180 -0.36 26.10 2.32
C MET A 180 -0.54 27.62 2.44
N SER A 181 -0.12 28.20 3.56
CA SER A 181 -0.18 29.65 3.81
C SER A 181 0.69 30.44 2.83
N PHE A 182 1.90 29.96 2.56
CA PHE A 182 2.84 30.62 1.63
C PHE A 182 2.30 30.73 0.20
N ASN A 183 1.43 29.83 -0.23
CA ASN A 183 0.88 29.83 -1.58
C ASN A 183 -0.41 30.66 -1.71
N THR A 184 -0.90 31.30 -0.65
CA THR A 184 -2.06 32.20 -0.70
C THR A 184 -1.75 33.52 -1.45
N PRO A 185 -2.71 34.16 -2.14
CA PRO A 185 -4.14 33.85 -2.22
C PRO A 185 -4.50 32.70 -3.16
N ASP A 186 -3.55 32.24 -3.99
CA ASP A 186 -3.75 31.07 -4.84
C ASP A 186 -3.93 29.81 -3.96
N LYS A 187 -4.64 28.80 -4.46
CA LYS A 187 -4.82 27.57 -3.69
C LYS A 187 -3.68 26.61 -4.00
N VAL A 188 -3.19 25.92 -2.96
CA VAL A 188 -2.07 24.97 -3.09
C VAL A 188 -2.40 23.79 -4.03
N ASP A 189 -3.67 23.46 -4.24
CA ASP A 189 -4.07 22.46 -5.22
C ASP A 189 -3.83 22.92 -6.65
N ASP A 190 -3.94 24.20 -7.00
CA ASP A 190 -3.57 24.71 -8.32
C ASP A 190 -2.10 24.41 -8.62
N LEU A 191 -1.19 24.71 -7.67
CA LEU A 191 0.23 24.38 -7.79
C LEU A 191 0.45 22.88 -8.02
N ILE A 192 -0.21 22.03 -7.24
CA ILE A 192 -0.07 20.57 -7.32
C ILE A 192 -0.65 20.04 -8.64
N CYS A 193 -1.82 20.52 -9.03
CA CYS A 193 -2.50 20.11 -10.25
C CYS A 193 -1.74 20.59 -11.49
N ASP A 194 -1.20 21.81 -11.49
CA ASP A 194 -0.38 22.32 -12.59
C ASP A 194 0.93 21.56 -12.72
N TYR A 195 1.56 21.18 -11.59
CA TYR A 195 2.70 20.27 -11.59
C TYR A 195 2.36 18.95 -12.29
N LEU A 196 1.24 18.32 -11.93
CA LEU A 196 0.79 17.06 -12.51
C LEU A 196 0.44 17.21 -14.00
N ALA A 197 -0.30 18.26 -14.38
CA ALA A 197 -0.68 18.57 -15.76
C ALA A 197 0.55 18.87 -16.64
N GLY A 198 1.59 19.46 -16.07
CA GLY A 198 2.83 19.81 -16.76
C GLY A 198 3.73 18.62 -17.11
N LEU A 199 3.52 17.45 -16.49
CA LEU A 199 4.35 16.26 -16.71
C LEU A 199 4.39 15.84 -18.18
N LYS A 200 5.58 15.48 -18.67
CA LYS A 200 5.81 15.00 -20.04
C LYS A 200 6.07 13.50 -20.04
N GLY A 201 5.70 12.84 -21.13
CA GLY A 201 5.86 11.40 -21.32
C GLY A 201 4.57 10.72 -21.72
N SER A 202 4.67 9.45 -22.12
CA SER A 202 3.54 8.66 -22.62
C SER A 202 3.14 7.50 -21.70
N SER A 203 3.80 7.37 -20.54
CA SER A 203 3.52 6.30 -19.58
C SER A 203 2.09 6.40 -19.04
N GLY A 204 1.52 5.26 -18.63
CA GLY A 204 0.20 5.23 -18.00
C GLY A 204 0.11 6.16 -16.78
N HIS A 205 1.17 6.23 -15.98
CA HIS A 205 1.22 7.08 -14.78
C HIS A 205 1.20 8.58 -15.10
N VAL A 206 1.78 9.02 -16.23
CA VAL A 206 1.70 10.42 -16.66
C VAL A 206 0.27 10.75 -17.08
N LYS A 207 -0.40 9.83 -17.80
CA LYS A 207 -1.82 9.98 -18.15
C LYS A 207 -2.72 10.05 -16.92
N ASP A 208 -2.45 9.22 -15.92
CA ASP A 208 -3.15 9.25 -14.63
C ASP A 208 -2.96 10.60 -13.94
N ALA A 209 -1.74 11.14 -13.93
CA ALA A 209 -1.44 12.44 -13.35
C ALA A 209 -2.21 13.58 -14.02
N HIS A 210 -2.31 13.59 -15.35
CA HIS A 210 -3.10 14.58 -16.09
C HIS A 210 -4.59 14.50 -15.72
N LYS A 211 -5.14 13.29 -15.60
CA LYS A 211 -6.55 13.11 -15.19
C LYS A 211 -6.78 13.56 -13.75
N ASN A 212 -5.85 13.23 -12.86
CA ASN A 212 -5.90 13.62 -11.45
C ASN A 212 -5.80 15.14 -11.27
N ALA A 213 -4.96 15.83 -12.06
CA ALA A 213 -4.86 17.28 -12.05
C ALA A 213 -6.19 17.99 -12.35
N VAL A 214 -7.01 17.42 -13.25
CA VAL A 214 -8.35 17.93 -13.55
C VAL A 214 -9.32 17.60 -12.42
N LEU A 215 -9.26 16.37 -11.90
CA LEU A 215 -10.21 15.87 -10.90
C LEU A 215 -10.04 16.51 -9.52
N TRP A 216 -8.82 16.82 -9.12
CA TRP A 216 -8.50 17.22 -7.74
C TRP A 216 -8.46 18.73 -7.52
N ARG A 217 -8.62 19.52 -8.59
CA ARG A 217 -8.76 20.97 -8.49
C ARG A 217 -10.00 21.31 -7.66
N ASP A 218 -9.89 22.36 -6.86
CA ASP A 218 -10.86 22.77 -5.84
C ASP A 218 -10.99 21.80 -4.65
N SER A 219 -9.95 21.02 -4.38
CA SER A 219 -9.89 20.27 -3.11
C SER A 219 -9.89 21.24 -1.93
N SER A 220 -10.64 20.90 -0.88
CA SER A 220 -10.74 21.71 0.34
C SER A 220 -10.48 20.88 1.60
N ASP A 221 -10.39 21.56 2.74
CA ASP A 221 -10.36 20.95 4.07
C ASP A 221 -9.25 19.90 4.21
N GLU A 222 -9.55 18.77 4.87
CA GLU A 222 -8.60 17.68 5.07
C GLU A 222 -8.15 17.03 3.75
N ARG A 223 -8.95 17.10 2.68
CA ARG A 223 -8.54 16.58 1.35
C ARG A 223 -7.38 17.39 0.80
N LEU A 224 -7.50 18.72 0.85
CA LEU A 224 -6.44 19.63 0.40
C LEU A 224 -5.17 19.50 1.24
N GLU A 225 -5.34 19.41 2.57
CA GLU A 225 -4.22 19.21 3.50
C GLU A 225 -3.44 17.93 3.19
N LEU A 226 -4.15 16.80 3.01
CA LEU A 226 -3.53 15.51 2.69
C LEU A 226 -2.95 15.47 1.27
N LEU A 227 -3.54 16.19 0.32
CA LEU A 227 -2.98 16.36 -1.02
C LEU A 227 -1.66 17.15 -0.96
N CYS A 228 -1.62 18.22 -0.16
CA CYS A 228 -0.39 18.98 0.11
C CYS A 228 0.67 18.11 0.80
N LEU A 229 0.31 17.36 1.84
CA LEU A 229 1.21 16.41 2.50
C LEU A 229 1.77 15.38 1.50
N THR A 230 0.91 14.87 0.61
CA THR A 230 1.31 13.94 -0.45
C THR A 230 2.36 14.57 -1.37
N TYR A 231 2.13 15.80 -1.84
CA TYR A 231 3.07 16.52 -2.70
C TYR A 231 4.42 16.71 -2.01
N LEU A 232 4.43 17.24 -0.77
CA LEU A 232 5.66 17.45 -0.01
C LEU A 232 6.40 16.14 0.30
N ARG A 233 5.68 15.07 0.67
CA ARG A 233 6.28 13.76 0.92
C ARG A 233 6.85 13.13 -0.36
N SER A 234 6.23 13.38 -1.51
CA SER A 234 6.74 12.90 -2.80
C SER A 234 8.08 13.54 -3.16
N ALA A 235 8.35 14.78 -2.71
CA ALA A 235 9.61 15.47 -2.99
C ALA A 235 10.84 14.72 -2.43
N THR A 236 10.67 13.91 -1.38
CA THR A 236 11.73 13.09 -0.80
C THR A 236 11.86 11.70 -1.44
N ALA A 237 10.99 11.36 -2.39
CA ALA A 237 11.14 10.17 -3.24
C ALA A 237 12.07 10.46 -4.44
N ASN A 238 12.51 9.40 -5.11
CA ASN A 238 13.25 9.51 -6.37
C ASN A 238 12.45 10.37 -7.37
N PRO A 239 13.06 11.42 -7.97
CA PRO A 239 12.39 12.34 -8.90
C PRO A 239 11.56 11.65 -10.00
N THR A 240 12.03 10.51 -10.50
CA THR A 240 11.36 9.73 -11.56
C THR A 240 9.99 9.20 -11.11
N TRP A 241 9.81 8.93 -9.81
CA TRP A 241 8.64 8.26 -9.26
C TRP A 241 7.71 9.18 -8.46
N ARG A 242 8.01 10.48 -8.36
CA ARG A 242 7.21 11.42 -7.53
C ARG A 242 5.74 11.46 -7.93
N HIS A 243 5.47 11.57 -9.22
CA HIS A 243 4.10 11.58 -9.75
C HIS A 243 3.34 10.28 -9.47
N VAL A 244 4.02 9.13 -9.41
CA VAL A 244 3.39 7.86 -9.03
C VAL A 244 2.98 7.88 -7.56
N VAL A 245 3.83 8.40 -6.67
CA VAL A 245 3.50 8.59 -5.26
C VAL A 245 2.31 9.54 -5.10
N ILE A 246 2.31 10.64 -5.87
CA ILE A 246 1.22 11.63 -5.84
C ILE A 246 -0.08 11.03 -6.34
N ASN A 247 -0.08 10.33 -7.49
CA ASN A 247 -1.26 9.66 -8.02
C ASN A 247 -1.90 8.73 -6.99
N ARG A 248 -1.08 7.88 -6.35
CA ARG A 248 -1.56 6.91 -5.37
C ARG A 248 -2.11 7.56 -4.10
N LYS A 249 -1.29 8.37 -3.42
CA LYS A 249 -1.67 8.94 -2.11
C LYS A 249 -2.65 10.10 -2.23
N GLY A 250 -2.60 10.85 -3.34
CA GLY A 250 -3.57 11.89 -3.69
C GLY A 250 -4.95 11.28 -3.94
N THR A 251 -5.03 10.11 -4.57
CA THR A 251 -6.30 9.37 -4.72
C THR A 251 -6.90 9.00 -3.37
N ILE A 252 -6.10 8.60 -2.38
CA ILE A 252 -6.58 8.36 -0.99
C ILE A 252 -6.99 9.67 -0.33
N ALA A 253 -6.17 10.72 -0.45
CA ALA A 253 -6.43 12.04 0.13
C ALA A 253 -7.78 12.59 -0.36
N VAL A 254 -8.03 12.58 -1.67
CA VAL A 254 -9.27 13.11 -2.24
C VAL A 254 -10.43 12.11 -2.12
N GLY A 255 -10.14 10.81 -2.05
CA GLY A 255 -11.13 9.73 -2.04
C GLY A 255 -11.48 9.18 -3.43
N LYS A 256 -10.95 9.80 -4.49
CA LYS A 256 -11.16 9.42 -5.88
C LYS A 256 -9.97 9.83 -6.74
N GLY A 257 -9.61 9.02 -7.75
CA GLY A 257 -8.49 9.33 -8.64
C GLY A 257 -8.08 8.17 -9.55
N TRP A 258 -7.00 8.38 -10.28
CA TRP A 258 -6.44 7.45 -11.25
C TRP A 258 -5.08 6.94 -10.79
N VAL A 259 -4.91 5.62 -10.79
CA VAL A 259 -3.69 4.93 -10.40
C VAL A 259 -3.52 3.70 -11.28
N ASN A 260 -2.32 3.47 -11.80
CA ASN A 260 -2.01 2.32 -12.66
C ASN A 260 -2.99 2.17 -13.86
N SER A 261 -3.42 3.29 -14.44
CA SER A 261 -4.41 3.37 -15.53
C SER A 261 -5.85 2.96 -15.16
N GLY A 262 -6.15 2.73 -13.89
CA GLY A 262 -7.50 2.47 -13.37
C GLY A 262 -8.07 3.66 -12.59
N GLU A 263 -9.37 3.91 -12.72
CA GLU A 263 -10.10 4.84 -11.86
C GLU A 263 -10.49 4.15 -10.55
N HIS A 264 -10.26 4.82 -9.43
CA HIS A 264 -10.60 4.37 -8.09
C HIS A 264 -11.52 5.38 -7.43
N ASN A 265 -12.54 4.88 -6.73
CA ASN A 265 -13.49 5.66 -5.95
C ASN A 265 -13.73 4.94 -4.62
N PHE A 266 -13.38 5.59 -3.52
CA PHE A 266 -13.37 5.03 -2.18
C PHE A 266 -14.59 5.38 -1.33
N SER A 267 -15.69 5.81 -1.97
CA SER A 267 -16.93 6.13 -1.27
C SER A 267 -17.52 4.92 -0.53
N LYS A 268 -17.28 3.70 -1.02
CA LYS A 268 -17.71 2.44 -0.36
C LYS A 268 -16.91 2.16 0.91
N GLU A 269 -15.67 2.60 0.96
CA GLU A 269 -14.77 2.50 2.10
C GLU A 269 -14.94 3.69 3.07
N GLY A 270 -15.79 4.67 2.74
CA GLY A 270 -16.11 5.82 3.57
C GLY A 270 -15.13 7.00 3.41
N LEU A 271 -14.47 7.12 2.25
CA LEU A 271 -13.66 8.29 1.87
C LEU A 271 -14.35 9.15 0.80
#